data_AF-A0A542GF47-F1
#
_entry.id   AF-A0A542GF47-F1
#
_cell.length_a   1.000
_cell.length_b   1.000
_cell.length_c   1.000
_cell.angle_alpha   90.00
_cell.angle_beta   90.00
_cell.angle_gamma   90.00
#
_symmetry.space_group_name_H-M   'P 1'
#
loop_
_entity.id
_entity.type
_entity.pdbx_description
1 polymer ?
#
loop_
_entity_poly.entity_id
_entity_poly.type
_entity_poly.pdbx_seq_one_letter_code
_entity_poly.pdbx_strand_id
1 'polypeptide(L)' 'MTFNTAESVTLKIWDRAALHETLDSAVTDLSSRHNTTTCRIAVTCSGPNTFTLSVRGEEPALVL' A
#
# COMPACT_ATOMS: atom_id res chain seq x y z
N MET A 1 -16.38 -10.06 -7.18
CA MET A 1 -15.23 -9.70 -6.33
C MET A 1 -14.13 -9.14 -7.21
N THR A 2 -14.24 -7.87 -7.62
CA THR A 2 -13.19 -7.20 -8.38
C THR A 2 -12.47 -6.29 -7.41
N PHE A 3 -11.38 -6.78 -6.82
CA PHE A 3 -10.43 -5.91 -6.12
C PHE A 3 -9.91 -4.94 -7.17
N ASN A 4 -10.29 -3.66 -7.05
CA ASN A 4 -9.84 -2.62 -7.94
C ASN A 4 -8.36 -2.36 -7.63
N THR A 5 -7.48 -3.08 -8.32
CA THR A 5 -6.02 -2.96 -8.27
C THR A 5 -5.53 -1.67 -8.95
N ALA A 6 -6.32 -0.59 -8.98
CA ALA A 6 -5.93 0.63 -9.69
C ALA A 6 -4.63 1.22 -9.11
N GLU A 7 -4.35 1.05 -7.81
CA GLU A 7 -3.29 1.78 -7.11
C GLU A 7 -2.58 0.88 -6.07
N SER A 8 -1.87 -0.14 -6.57
CA SER A 8 -1.05 -1.05 -5.75
C SER A 8 0.41 -1.06 -6.19
N VAL A 9 1.31 -0.91 -5.24
CA VAL A 9 2.77 -0.95 -5.44
C VAL A 9 3.33 -2.20 -4.78
N THR A 10 4.05 -3.01 -5.55
CA THR A 10 4.75 -4.17 -5.00
C THR A 10 6.24 -3.87 -4.87
N LEU A 11 6.77 -3.98 -3.66
CA LEU A 11 8.15 -3.75 -3.32
C LEU A 11 8.82 -5.07 -2.95
N LYS A 12 10.02 -5.29 -3.49
CA LYS A 12 10.89 -6.39 -3.11
C LYS A 12 12.01 -5.85 -2.22
N ILE A 13 11.89 -6.08 -0.93
CA ILE A 13 12.79 -5.56 0.09
C ILE A 13 13.69 -6.69 0.58
N TRP A 14 14.95 -6.66 0.16
CA TRP A 14 15.95 -7.66 0.55
C TRP A 14 16.67 -7.27 1.84
N ASP A 15 16.85 -5.96 2.05
CA ASP A 15 17.47 -5.43 3.26
C ASP A 15 16.42 -5.26 4.37
N ARG A 16 16.51 -6.11 5.41
CA ARG A 16 15.57 -6.11 6.53
C ARG A 16 15.75 -4.90 7.47
N ALA A 17 16.92 -4.26 7.48
CA ALA A 17 17.16 -3.09 8.31
C ALA A 17 16.49 -1.85 7.71
N ALA A 18 16.57 -1.68 6.40
CA ALA A 18 15.91 -0.64 5.63
C ALA A 18 14.42 -0.93 5.34
N LEU A 19 13.89 -2.07 5.79
CA LEU A 19 12.50 -2.46 5.51
C LEU A 19 11.49 -1.46 6.05
N HIS A 20 11.69 -1.02 7.29
CA HIS A 20 10.76 -0.07 7.90
C HIS A 20 10.81 1.28 7.20
N GLU A 21 12.01 1.80 6.92
CA GLU A 21 12.19 3.07 6.20
C GLU A 21 11.67 3.00 4.76
N THR A 22 11.91 1.89 4.07
CA THR A 22 11.44 1.69 2.68
C THR A 22 9.92 1.62 2.64
N LEU A 23 9.29 0.93 3.60
CA LEU A 23 7.84 0.88 3.71
C LEU A 23 7.26 2.25 4.07
N ASP A 24 7.83 2.97 5.04
CA ASP A 24 7.36 4.29 5.45
C ASP A 24 7.46 5.31 4.30
N SER A 25 8.59 5.30 3.59
CA SER A 25 8.81 6.16 2.42
C SER A 25 7.86 5.82 1.28
N ALA A 26 7.60 4.53 1.02
CA ALA A 26 6.64 4.10 0.02
C ALA A 26 5.19 4.43 0.41
N VAL A 27 4.83 4.28 1.70
CA VAL A 27 3.54 4.71 2.25
C VAL A 27 3.38 6.21 2.08
N THR A 28 4.41 7.00 2.38
CA THR A 28 4.38 8.46 2.24
C THR A 28 4.26 8.88 0.79
N ASP A 29 5.06 8.31 -0.12
CA ASP A 29 4.98 8.57 -1.57
C ASP A 29 3.58 8.21 -2.10
N LEU A 30 3.08 7.02 -1.78
CA LEU A 30 1.74 6.58 -2.18
C LEU A 30 0.64 7.49 -1.59
N SER A 31 0.78 7.90 -0.33
CA SER A 31 -0.17 8.82 0.31
C SER A 31 -0.21 10.18 -0.37
N SER A 32 0.94 10.71 -0.77
CA SER A 32 1.07 12.00 -1.46
C SER A 32 0.55 11.95 -2.89
N ARG A 33 0.83 10.87 -3.63
CA ARG A 33 0.35 10.66 -5.00
C ARG A 33 -1.16 10.54 -5.08
N HIS A 34 -1.76 9.85 -4.12
CA HIS A 34 -3.20 9.60 -4.07
C HIS A 34 -3.96 10.59 -3.17
N ASN A 35 -3.26 11.62 -2.66
CA ASN A 35 -3.78 12.62 -1.73
C ASN A 35 -4.63 11.99 -0.60
N THR A 36 -4.18 10.85 -0.09
CA THR A 36 -4.88 9.99 0.86
C THR A 36 -4.10 9.92 2.16
N THR A 37 -4.76 9.62 3.28
CA THR A 37 -4.06 9.46 4.55
C THR A 37 -3.30 8.14 4.57
N THR A 38 -2.12 8.11 5.17
CA THR A 38 -1.31 6.89 5.35
C THR A 38 -2.10 5.74 5.99
N CYS A 39 -3.09 6.04 6.85
CA CYS A 39 -4.02 5.07 7.43
C CYS A 39 -4.88 4.30 6.42
N ARG A 40 -5.04 4.82 5.20
CA ARG A 40 -5.76 4.16 4.09
C ARG A 40 -4.88 3.22 3.29
N ILE A 41 -3.57 3.17 3.55
CA ILE A 41 -2.66 2.29 2.84
C ILE A 41 -2.59 0.94 3.57
N ALA A 42 -2.97 -0.12 2.87
CA ALA A 42 -2.84 -1.48 3.35
C ALA A 42 -1.50 -2.07 2.89
N VAL A 43 -0.68 -2.51 3.83
CA VAL A 43 0.57 -3.23 3.54
C VAL A 43 0.33 -4.73 3.72
N THR A 44 0.46 -5.48 2.64
CA THR A 44 0.28 -6.93 2.60
C THR A 44 1.62 -7.61 2.36
N CYS A 45 1.98 -8.59 3.19
CA CYS A 45 3.15 -9.43 2.94
C CYS A 45 2.73 -10.57 2.01
N SER A 46 3.10 -10.48 0.74
CA SER A 46 2.70 -11.44 -0.31
C SER A 46 3.72 -12.58 -0.47
N GLY A 47 4.91 -12.47 0.12
CA GLY A 47 5.93 -13.51 0.03
C GLY A 47 7.21 -13.20 0.80
N PRO A 48 8.22 -14.09 0.74
CA PRO A 48 9.54 -13.79 1.29
C PRO A 48 10.08 -12.55 0.60
N ASN A 49 10.33 -11.50 1.40
CA ASN A 49 10.86 -10.21 0.94
C ASN A 49 9.94 -9.41 0.01
N THR A 50 8.66 -9.80 -0.15
CA THR A 50 7.74 -9.13 -1.08
C THR A 50 6.56 -8.53 -0.34
N PHE A 51 6.42 -7.20 -0.47
CA PHE A 51 5.39 -6.41 0.19
C PHE A 51 4.55 -5.70 -0.87
N THR A 52 3.24 -5.88 -0.80
CA THR A 52 2.28 -5.21 -1.66
C THR A 52 1.58 -4.14 -0.84
N LEU A 53 1.80 -2.88 -1.19
CA LEU A 53 1.10 -1.72 -0.65
C LEU A 53 -0.07 -1.40 -1.57
N SER A 54 -1.25 -1.23 -1.02
CA SER A 54 -2.45 -0.88 -1.79
C SER A 54 -3.17 0.25 -1.09
N VAL A 55 -3.56 1.28 -1.85
CA VAL A 55 -4.48 2.28 -1.32
C VAL A 55 -5.85 1.63 -1.20
N ARG A 56 -6.42 1.61 0.00
CA ARG A 56 -7.84 1.35 0.18
C ARG A 56 -8.56 2.56 -0.38
N GLY A 57 -8.97 2.45 -1.64
CA GLY A 57 -9.86 3.41 -2.24
C GLY A 57 -11.07 3.59 -1.33
N GLU A 58 -11.52 4.83 -1.19
CA GLU A 58 -12.86 5.10 -0.69
C GLU A 58 -13.82 4.45 -1.69
N GLU A 59 -14.12 3.16 -1.50
CA GLU A 59 -15.34 2.62 -2.05
C GLU A 59 -16.44 3.52 -1.46
N PRO A 60 -17.29 4.17 -2.29
CA PRO A 60 -18.42 4.89 -1.75
C PRO A 60 -19.12 3.90 -0.84
N ALA A 61 -19.26 4.29 0.43
CA ALA A 61 -20.00 3.54 1.43
C ALA A 61 -21.19 2.93 0.71
N LEU A 62 -21.20 1.60 0.64
CA LEU A 62 -22.23 0.81 -0.01
C LEU A 62 -23.56 1.36 0.51
N VAL A 63 -24.22 2.16 -0.31
CA VAL A 63 -25.56 2.67 -0.06
C VAL A 63 -26.45 1.45 -0.04
N LEU A 64 -26.88 1.06 1.15
CA LEU A 64 -27.81 -0.03 1.37
C LEU A 64 -28.91 0.45 2.32
#